data_AF-Q83ZS8-F1
#
_entry.id   AF-Q83ZS8-F1
#
_cell.length_a   1.000
_cell.length_b   1.000
_cell.length_c   1.000
_cell.angle_alpha   90.00
_cell.angle_beta   90.00
_cell.angle_gamma   90.00
#
_symmetry.space_group_name_H-M   'P 1'
#
loop_
_entity.id
_entity.type
_entity.pdbx_description
1 polymer ?
#
loop_
_entity_poly.entity_id
_entity_poly.type
_entity_poly.pdbx_seq_one_letter_code
_entity_poly.pdbx_strand_id
1 'polypeptide(L)'
;NEKEKKECEKLLTPEAKKLLEEAKESLKAYKDCLSQARNEEERRACEKLLTPEARKLLEQEVKKSVKAYLDCVSRARNEKEKKECEKLLTPEARKFLAKELQQKDKAIKDCLK
;
A
#
# COMPACT_ATOMS: atom_id res chain seq x y z
N ASN A 1 20.12 -8.87 9.04
CA ASN A 1 20.82 -9.93 8.29
C ASN A 1 21.16 -9.42 6.89
N GLU A 2 22.35 -8.86 6.66
CA GLU A 2 22.78 -8.41 5.31
C GLU A 2 23.05 -9.58 4.35
N LYS A 3 23.29 -10.77 4.90
CA LYS A 3 23.52 -12.00 4.13
C LYS A 3 22.25 -12.50 3.45
N GLU A 4 21.10 -12.50 4.13
CA GLU A 4 19.80 -12.84 3.50
C GLU A 4 19.41 -11.88 2.38
N LYS A 5 19.73 -10.59 2.52
CA LYS A 5 19.46 -9.58 1.49
C LYS A 5 20.33 -9.79 0.25
N LYS A 6 21.62 -10.10 0.44
CA LYS A 6 22.57 -10.43 -0.64
C LYS A 6 22.31 -11.79 -1.30
N GLU A 7 21.78 -12.77 -0.56
CA GLU A 7 21.35 -14.05 -1.15
C GLU A 7 20.04 -13.91 -1.93
N CYS A 8 19.08 -13.09 -1.47
CA CYS A 8 17.94 -12.69 -2.30
C CYS A 8 18.40 -11.98 -3.59
N GLU A 9 19.40 -11.09 -3.52
CA GLU A 9 19.96 -10.40 -4.71
C GLU A 9 20.69 -11.33 -5.71
N LYS A 10 21.23 -12.46 -5.23
CA LYS A 10 21.88 -13.49 -6.06
C LYS A 10 20.90 -14.53 -6.61
N LEU A 11 19.81 -14.82 -5.90
CA LEU A 11 18.73 -15.73 -6.34
C LEU A 11 17.72 -15.07 -7.27
N LEU A 12 17.70 -13.75 -7.34
CA LEU A 12 16.98 -13.02 -8.38
C LEU A 12 17.65 -13.32 -9.73
N THR A 13 17.04 -14.22 -10.50
CA THR A 13 17.34 -14.41 -11.91
C THR A 13 17.34 -13.05 -12.62
N PRO A 14 18.09 -12.89 -13.72
CA PRO A 14 18.01 -11.68 -14.54
C PRO A 14 16.56 -11.34 -14.91
N GLU A 15 15.71 -12.35 -15.15
CA GLU A 15 14.26 -12.18 -15.25
C GLU A 15 13.62 -11.51 -14.03
N ALA A 16 13.89 -11.98 -12.81
CA ALA A 16 13.28 -11.41 -11.60
C ALA A 16 13.78 -9.99 -11.30
N LYS A 17 15.03 -9.66 -11.66
CA LYS A 17 15.53 -8.27 -11.62
C LYS A 17 14.78 -7.38 -12.60
N LYS A 18 14.57 -7.87 -13.83
CA LYS A 18 13.80 -7.17 -14.86
C LYS A 18 12.33 -6.96 -14.44
N LEU A 19 11.70 -7.98 -13.85
CA LEU A 19 10.33 -7.88 -13.30
C LEU A 19 10.25 -6.88 -12.14
N LEU A 20 11.27 -6.83 -11.28
CA LEU A 20 11.33 -5.87 -10.18
C LEU A 20 11.51 -4.42 -10.68
N GLU A 21 12.35 -4.22 -11.70
CA GLU A 21 12.51 -2.91 -12.37
C GLU A 21 11.22 -2.48 -13.06
N GLU A 22 10.60 -3.36 -13.86
CA GLU A 22 9.33 -3.10 -14.53
C GLU A 22 8.20 -2.80 -13.53
N ALA A 23 8.18 -3.52 -12.40
CA ALA A 23 7.23 -3.25 -11.33
C ALA A 23 7.45 -1.87 -10.69
N LYS A 24 8.70 -1.44 -10.48
CA LYS A 24 9.01 -0.10 -9.97
C LYS A 24 8.61 1.00 -10.96
N GLU A 25 8.84 0.81 -12.25
CA GLU A 25 8.41 1.74 -13.30
C GLU A 25 6.88 1.82 -13.36
N SER A 26 6.22 0.67 -13.31
CA SER A 26 4.76 0.58 -13.26
C SER A 26 4.19 1.28 -12.01
N LEU A 27 4.83 1.13 -10.84
CA LEU A 27 4.47 1.87 -9.63
C LEU A 27 4.66 3.39 -9.77
N LYS A 28 5.71 3.82 -10.47
CA LYS A 28 5.94 5.25 -10.75
C LYS A 28 4.83 5.81 -11.64
N ALA A 29 4.49 5.12 -12.73
CA ALA A 29 3.40 5.52 -13.62
C ALA A 29 2.05 5.53 -12.89
N TYR A 30 1.80 4.56 -12.02
CA TYR A 30 0.61 4.53 -11.18
C TYR A 30 0.52 5.71 -10.23
N LYS A 31 1.62 6.07 -9.54
CA LYS A 31 1.64 7.23 -8.64
C LYS A 31 1.42 8.54 -9.38
N ASP A 32 1.98 8.68 -10.59
CA ASP A 32 1.76 9.85 -11.43
C ASP A 32 0.29 9.96 -11.86
N CYS A 33 -0.26 8.85 -12.36
CA CYS A 33 -1.68 8.75 -12.71
C CYS A 33 -2.60 9.03 -11.50
N LEU A 34 -2.28 8.50 -10.32
CA LEU A 34 -3.02 8.75 -9.08
C LEU A 34 -2.98 10.22 -8.63
N SER A 35 -1.89 10.93 -8.94
CA SER A 35 -1.75 12.36 -8.63
C SER A 35 -2.71 13.19 -9.49
N GLN A 36 -2.98 12.73 -10.71
CA GLN A 36 -3.89 13.37 -11.65
C GLN A 36 -5.36 12.92 -11.45
N ALA A 37 -5.57 11.68 -10.99
CA ALA A 37 -6.89 11.09 -10.81
C ALA A 37 -7.72 11.80 -9.73
N ARG A 38 -8.85 12.39 -10.15
CA ARG A 38 -9.78 13.11 -9.27
C ARG A 38 -10.88 12.20 -8.73
N ASN A 39 -11.26 11.17 -9.50
CA ASN A 39 -12.39 10.28 -9.20
C ASN A 39 -11.95 8.82 -8.99
N GLU A 40 -12.80 8.00 -8.37
CA GLU A 40 -12.53 6.57 -8.21
C GLU A 40 -12.39 5.81 -9.53
N GLU A 41 -13.07 6.24 -10.59
CA GLU A 41 -12.98 5.62 -11.91
C GLU A 41 -11.59 5.83 -12.55
N GLU A 42 -11.07 7.05 -12.49
CA GLU A 42 -9.70 7.36 -12.94
C GLU A 42 -8.68 6.58 -12.13
N ARG A 43 -8.87 6.46 -10.81
CA ARG A 43 -8.00 5.63 -9.97
C ARG A 43 -8.02 4.17 -10.38
N ARG A 44 -9.20 3.60 -10.69
CA ARG A 44 -9.32 2.23 -11.21
C ARG A 44 -8.61 2.09 -12.56
N ALA A 45 -8.65 3.12 -13.41
CA ALA A 45 -7.89 3.15 -14.67
C ALA A 45 -6.38 3.16 -14.40
N CYS A 46 -5.91 3.96 -13.43
CA CYS A 46 -4.51 3.94 -12.99
C CYS A 46 -4.10 2.57 -12.45
N GLU A 47 -4.94 1.94 -11.64
CA GLU A 47 -4.66 0.59 -11.14
C GLU A 47 -4.49 -0.40 -12.31
N LYS A 48 -5.25 -0.27 -13.40
CA LYS A 48 -5.10 -1.13 -14.60
C LYS A 48 -3.74 -0.98 -15.30
N LEU A 49 -3.04 0.14 -15.10
CA LEU A 49 -1.66 0.33 -15.58
C LEU A 49 -0.62 -0.44 -14.74
N LEU A 50 -0.99 -0.86 -13.53
CA LEU A 50 -0.13 -1.69 -12.70
C LEU A 50 -0.08 -3.11 -13.23
N THR A 51 1.13 -3.61 -13.49
CA THR A 51 1.35 -5.03 -13.74
C THR A 51 0.95 -5.86 -12.51
N PRO A 52 0.53 -7.13 -12.67
CA PRO A 52 0.18 -7.98 -11.53
C PRO A 52 1.30 -8.08 -10.49
N GLU A 53 2.56 -8.03 -10.92
CA GLU A 53 3.71 -8.03 -10.01
C GLU A 53 3.84 -6.70 -9.24
N ALA A 54 3.66 -5.56 -9.92
CA ALA A 54 3.63 -4.23 -9.29
C ALA A 54 2.49 -4.10 -8.27
N ARG A 55 1.30 -4.61 -8.62
CA ARG A 55 0.14 -4.64 -7.71
C ARG A 55 0.43 -5.43 -6.44
N LYS A 56 1.00 -6.62 -6.57
CA LYS A 56 1.39 -7.46 -5.42
C LYS A 56 2.40 -6.76 -4.53
N LEU A 57 3.41 -6.11 -5.12
CA LEU A 57 4.40 -5.34 -4.37
C LEU A 57 3.76 -4.15 -3.65
N LEU A 58 2.89 -3.39 -4.32
CA LEU A 58 2.17 -2.28 -3.69
C LEU A 58 1.29 -2.77 -2.53
N GLU A 59 0.56 -3.86 -2.72
CA GLU A 59 -0.30 -4.45 -1.69
C GLU A 59 0.53 -4.94 -0.50
N GLN A 60 1.68 -5.57 -0.73
CA GLN A 60 2.59 -5.97 0.34
C GLN A 60 3.14 -4.77 1.10
N GLU A 61 3.55 -3.70 0.43
CA GLU A 61 4.06 -2.49 1.07
C GLU A 61 2.96 -1.78 1.88
N VAL A 62 1.75 -1.69 1.34
CA VAL A 62 0.58 -1.18 2.07
C VAL A 62 0.29 -2.05 3.29
N LYS A 63 0.25 -3.37 3.15
CA LYS A 63 0.03 -4.31 4.28
C LYS A 63 1.09 -4.17 5.37
N LYS A 64 2.37 -4.02 5.00
CA LYS A 64 3.46 -3.78 5.96
C LYS A 64 3.28 -2.45 6.69
N SER A 65 2.96 -1.38 5.96
CA SER A 65 2.72 -0.05 6.53
C SER A 65 1.51 -0.04 7.47
N VAL A 66 0.39 -0.68 7.08
CA VAL A 66 -0.79 -0.85 7.92
C VAL A 66 -0.48 -1.69 9.16
N LYS A 67 0.28 -2.78 9.01
CA LYS A 67 0.69 -3.60 10.16
C LYS A 67 1.54 -2.81 11.15
N ALA A 68 2.50 -2.02 10.66
CA ALA A 68 3.32 -1.15 11.50
C ALA A 68 2.48 -0.08 12.22
N TYR A 69 1.51 0.51 11.52
CA TYR A 69 0.55 1.42 12.13
C TYR A 69 -0.29 0.75 13.21
N LEU A 70 -0.86 -0.43 12.95
CA LEU A 70 -1.67 -1.16 13.93
C LEU A 70 -0.86 -1.55 15.17
N ASP A 71 0.38 -2.02 14.99
CA ASP A 71 1.27 -2.34 16.11
C ASP A 71 1.61 -1.08 16.94
N CYS A 72 1.86 0.04 16.27
CA CYS A 72 2.09 1.33 16.93
C CYS A 72 0.83 1.82 17.68
N VAL A 73 -0.33 1.80 17.03
CA VAL A 73 -1.61 2.23 17.64
C VAL A 73 -2.02 1.32 18.79
N SER A 74 -1.72 0.02 18.73
CA SER A 74 -1.98 -0.92 19.82
C SER A 74 -1.16 -0.60 21.07
N ARG A 75 -0.01 0.06 20.94
CA ARG A 75 0.85 0.48 22.05
C ARG A 75 0.57 1.90 22.50
N ALA A 76 0.06 2.74 21.61
CA ALA A 76 -0.28 4.12 21.86
C ALA A 76 -1.35 4.24 22.96
N ARG A 77 -1.05 4.99 24.03
CA ARG A 77 -1.96 5.21 25.17
C ARG A 77 -2.78 6.47 25.04
N ASN A 78 -2.36 7.41 24.18
CA ASN A 78 -3.02 8.69 23.96
C ASN A 78 -3.11 9.06 22.48
N GLU A 79 -3.89 10.11 22.18
CA GLU A 79 -4.08 10.58 20.79
C GLU A 79 -2.82 11.16 20.16
N LYS A 80 -1.88 11.69 20.96
CA LYS A 80 -0.60 12.21 20.42
C LYS A 80 0.25 11.06 19.87
N GLU A 81 0.34 9.95 20.59
CA GLU A 81 1.01 8.73 20.14
C GLU A 81 0.31 8.14 18.90
N LYS A 82 -1.03 8.11 18.87
CA LYS A 82 -1.75 7.68 17.67
C LYS A 82 -1.45 8.56 16.45
N LYS A 83 -1.36 9.88 16.62
CA LYS A 83 -0.97 10.81 15.55
C LYS A 83 0.47 10.59 15.07
N GLU A 84 1.38 10.25 15.97
CA GLU A 84 2.74 9.82 15.59
C GLU A 84 2.71 8.52 14.79
N CYS A 85 1.88 7.55 15.19
CA CYS A 85 1.68 6.31 14.43
C CYS A 85 1.13 6.56 13.03
N GLU A 86 0.20 7.51 12.87
CA GLU A 86 -0.32 7.86 11.55
C GLU A 86 0.79 8.31 10.60
N LYS A 87 1.87 8.95 11.09
CA LYS A 87 3.03 9.35 10.27
C LYS A 87 3.79 8.16 9.67
N LEU A 88 3.64 6.95 10.24
CA LEU A 88 4.22 5.71 9.68
C LEU A 88 3.43 5.18 8.46
N LEU A 89 2.19 5.64 8.28
CA LEU A 89 1.39 5.25 7.13
C LEU A 89 1.81 6.02 5.87
N THR A 90 2.07 5.30 4.78
CA THR A 90 2.22 5.91 3.45
C THR A 90 0.89 6.52 2.98
N PRO A 91 0.92 7.55 2.11
CA PRO A 91 -0.29 8.14 1.55
C PRO A 91 -1.24 7.11 0.94
N GLU A 92 -0.68 6.09 0.28
CA GLU A 92 -1.40 4.97 -0.30
C GLU A 92 -2.03 4.08 0.78
N ALA A 93 -1.32 3.75 1.86
CA ALA A 93 -1.86 2.99 2.98
C ALA A 93 -2.98 3.74 3.72
N ARG A 94 -2.84 5.06 3.90
CA ARG A 94 -3.90 5.92 4.46
C ARG A 94 -5.16 5.92 3.58
N LYS A 95 -4.98 6.10 2.27
CA LYS A 95 -6.10 6.05 1.29
C LYS A 95 -6.78 4.70 1.30
N PHE A 96 -6.01 3.61 1.35
CA PHE A 96 -6.54 2.25 1.43
C PHE A 96 -7.37 2.05 2.71
N LEU A 97 -6.83 2.42 3.88
CA LEU A 97 -7.56 2.36 5.14
C LEU A 97 -8.82 3.21 5.15
N ALA A 98 -8.78 4.43 4.59
CA ALA A 98 -9.96 5.28 4.50
C ALA A 98 -11.08 4.63 3.65
N LYS A 99 -10.72 4.02 2.51
CA LYS A 99 -11.67 3.31 1.65
C LYS A 99 -12.25 2.07 2.33
N GLU A 100 -11.43 1.32 3.06
CA GLU A 100 -11.87 0.16 3.85
C GLU A 100 -12.80 0.58 4.99
N LEU A 101 -12.51 1.67 5.69
CA LEU A 101 -13.38 2.21 6.74
C LEU A 101 -14.72 2.70 6.18
N GLN A 102 -14.72 3.36 5.02
CA GLN A 102 -15.96 3.77 4.35
C GLN A 102 -16.83 2.56 3.94
N GLN A 103 -16.21 1.50 3.43
CA GLN A 103 -16.93 0.27 3.11
C GLN A 103 -17.49 -0.41 4.36
N LYS A 104 -16.73 -0.45 5.45
CA LYS A 104 -17.18 -0.99 6.74
C LYS A 104 -18.33 -0.18 7.34
N ASP A 105 -18.25 1.14 7.31
CA ASP A 105 -19.32 2.02 7.80
C ASP A 105 -20.62 1.81 7.01
N LYS A 106 -20.51 1.67 5.67
CA LYS A 106 -21.65 1.30 4.82
C LYS A 106 -22.23 -0.06 5.21
N ALA A 107 -21.40 -1.08 5.37
CA ALA A 107 -21.85 -2.41 5.77
C ALA A 107 -22.52 -2.42 7.16
N ILE A 108 -21.99 -1.67 8.12
CA ILE A 108 -22.59 -1.51 9.45
C ILE A 108 -23.98 -0.86 9.33
N LYS A 109 -24.12 0.20 8.52
CA LYS A 109 -25.41 0.86 8.28
C LYS A 109 -26.41 -0.07 7.61
N ASP A 110 -25.98 -0.89 6.65
CA ASP A 110 -26.84 -1.91 6.03
C ASP A 110 -27.25 -3.01 7.03
N CYS A 111 -26.38 -3.40 7.97
CA CYS A 111 -26.74 -4.37 9.02
C CYS A 111 -27.69 -3.81 10.10
N LEU A 112 -27.72 -2.49 10.30
CA LEU A 112 -28.57 -1.83 11.31
C LEU A 112 -29.94 -1.41 10.74
N LYS A 113 -30.24 -1.74 9.49
CA LYS A 113 -31.45 -1.37 8.77
C LYS A 113 -32.37 -2.56 8.58
#